data_AF-A0A972BS10-F1
#
_entry.id   AF-A0A972BS10-F1
#
_cell.length_a   1.000
_cell.length_b   1.000
_cell.length_c   1.000
_cell.angle_alpha   90.00
_cell.angle_beta   90.00
_cell.angle_gamma   90.00
#
_symmetry.space_group_name_H-M   'P 1'
#
loop_
_entity.id
_entity.type
_entity.pdbx_description
1 polymer ?
#
loop_
_entity_poly.entity_id
_entity_poly.type
_entity_poly.pdbx_seq_one_letter_code
_entity_poly.pdbx_strand_id
1 'polypeptide(L)'
;MSGEKRFRTSLFGYKRQDVYEFIEKLSKDFEEQFKEKDDELALLRNQNQDLKKNLEELKSKLDTLESGRTHIANAIIKAEEQAKNIIEDAMREGEERKKELQRQINELKNKLKMLKNELYELRVEAINTIRRYESQLVELVEEENVDSEQEAAVTK
;
A
#
# COMPACT_ATOMS: atom_id res chain seq x y z
N MET A 1 79.94 -8.76 -9.79
CA MET A 1 81.27 -9.38 -9.57
C MET A 1 81.61 -10.29 -10.74
N SER A 2 82.88 -10.34 -11.12
CA SER A 2 83.64 -11.57 -11.42
C SER A 2 84.45 -11.50 -12.72
N GLY A 3 85.68 -10.98 -12.59
CA GLY A 3 86.82 -11.38 -13.43
C GLY A 3 87.50 -12.66 -12.91
N GLU A 4 86.77 -13.51 -12.18
CA GLU A 4 87.29 -14.81 -11.71
C GLU A 4 87.17 -15.85 -12.82
N LYS A 5 88.29 -16.51 -13.14
CA LYS A 5 88.33 -17.61 -14.11
C LYS A 5 87.40 -18.74 -13.64
N ARG A 6 86.21 -18.82 -14.25
CA ARG A 6 85.17 -19.85 -13.99
C ARG A 6 85.63 -21.27 -14.32
N PHE A 7 86.69 -21.41 -15.12
CA PHE A 7 87.19 -22.68 -15.62
C PHE A 7 88.72 -22.74 -15.51
N ARG A 8 89.29 -23.86 -15.09
CA ARG A 8 90.75 -24.08 -15.15
C ARG A 8 91.20 -24.22 -16.61
N THR A 9 92.40 -23.75 -16.93
CA THR A 9 93.00 -23.86 -18.29
C THR A 9 93.87 -25.11 -18.42
N SER A 10 93.77 -25.79 -19.56
CA SER A 10 94.60 -26.91 -20.04
C SER A 10 95.54 -26.43 -21.17
N LEU A 11 96.48 -27.28 -21.61
CA LEU A 11 97.42 -27.01 -22.72
C LEU A 11 96.72 -26.55 -24.01
N PHE A 12 95.44 -26.86 -24.19
CA PHE A 12 94.57 -26.38 -25.26
C PHE A 12 93.17 -26.00 -24.73
N GLY A 13 93.02 -24.82 -24.11
CA GLY A 13 91.71 -24.25 -23.75
C GLY A 13 91.22 -24.59 -22.33
N TYR A 14 89.91 -24.61 -22.09
CA TYR A 14 89.34 -24.87 -20.76
C TYR A 14 89.30 -26.35 -20.41
N LYS A 15 89.41 -26.67 -19.11
CA LYS A 15 89.34 -28.04 -18.60
C LYS A 15 87.92 -28.56 -18.79
N ARG A 16 87.79 -29.59 -19.64
CA ARG A 16 86.52 -30.19 -20.06
C ARG A 16 85.59 -30.54 -18.89
N GLN A 17 86.15 -31.03 -17.79
CA GLN A 17 85.38 -31.39 -16.59
C GLN A 17 84.72 -30.18 -15.90
N ASP A 18 85.44 -29.06 -15.77
CA ASP A 18 84.88 -27.83 -15.18
C ASP A 18 83.77 -27.24 -16.05
N VAL A 19 83.87 -27.41 -17.38
CA VAL A 19 82.83 -27.01 -18.33
C VAL A 19 81.60 -27.92 -18.21
N TYR A 20 81.78 -29.24 -18.08
CA TYR A 20 80.67 -30.16 -17.86
C TYR A 20 79.94 -29.88 -16.54
N GLU A 21 80.66 -29.72 -15.43
CA GLU A 21 80.07 -29.41 -14.12
C GLU A 21 79.28 -28.09 -14.16
N PHE A 22 79.78 -27.08 -14.88
CA PHE A 22 79.07 -25.83 -15.07
C PHE A 22 77.80 -25.99 -15.91
N ILE A 23 77.86 -26.72 -17.03
CA ILE A 23 76.70 -26.97 -17.88
C ILE A 23 75.64 -27.77 -17.11
N GLU A 24 76.05 -28.76 -16.32
CA GLU A 24 75.16 -29.56 -15.49
C GLU A 24 74.48 -28.71 -14.42
N LYS A 25 75.26 -27.89 -13.70
CA LYS A 25 74.71 -26.95 -12.71
C LYS A 25 73.75 -25.95 -13.35
N LEU A 26 74.12 -25.37 -14.49
CA LEU A 26 73.29 -24.42 -15.22
C LEU A 26 71.98 -25.06 -15.71
N SER A 27 72.04 -26.30 -16.19
CA SER A 27 70.85 -27.04 -16.61
C SER A 27 69.92 -27.31 -15.44
N LYS A 28 70.47 -27.69 -14.29
CA LYS A 28 69.70 -27.91 -13.06
C LYS A 28 69.07 -26.62 -12.53
N ASP A 29 69.82 -25.51 -12.53
CA ASP A 29 69.30 -24.19 -12.11
C ASP A 29 68.14 -23.75 -13.02
N PHE A 30 68.23 -24.01 -14.34
CA PHE A 30 67.13 -23.73 -15.26
C PHE A 30 65.92 -24.65 -15.07
N GLU A 31 66.13 -25.95 -14.86
CA GLU A 31 65.04 -26.89 -14.55
C GLU A 31 64.28 -26.48 -13.28
N GLU A 32 64.99 -26.05 -12.25
CA GLU A 32 64.40 -25.55 -11.00
C GLU A 32 63.58 -24.27 -11.25
N GLN A 33 64.14 -23.31 -11.99
CA GLN A 33 63.40 -22.09 -12.38
C GLN A 33 62.16 -22.38 -13.23
N PHE A 34 62.24 -23.31 -14.19
CA PHE A 34 61.09 -23.70 -14.99
C PHE A 34 60.00 -24.32 -14.12
N LYS A 35 60.38 -25.19 -13.19
CA LYS A 35 59.44 -25.82 -12.25
C LYS A 35 58.76 -24.80 -11.35
N GLU A 36 59.51 -23.87 -10.75
CA GLU A 36 58.93 -22.79 -9.94
C GLU A 36 57.93 -21.94 -10.73
N LYS A 37 58.25 -21.64 -12.00
CA LYS A 37 57.39 -20.86 -12.88
C LYS A 37 56.13 -21.63 -13.29
N ASP A 38 56.25 -22.93 -13.53
CA ASP A 38 55.10 -23.79 -13.82
C ASP A 38 54.15 -23.92 -12.61
N ASP A 39 54.70 -24.05 -11.41
CA ASP A 39 53.93 -24.08 -10.16
C ASP A 39 53.20 -22.72 -9.93
N GLU A 40 53.90 -21.60 -10.15
CA GLU A 40 53.31 -20.25 -10.10
C GLU A 40 52.18 -20.09 -11.13
N LEU A 41 52.39 -20.56 -12.37
CA LEU A 41 51.39 -20.56 -13.44
C LEU A 41 50.15 -21.39 -13.08
N ALA A 42 50.35 -22.56 -12.46
CA ALA A 42 49.25 -23.41 -12.02
C ALA A 42 48.43 -22.72 -10.92
N LEU A 43 49.09 -22.11 -9.94
CA LEU A 43 48.43 -21.35 -8.87
C LEU A 43 47.61 -20.18 -9.44
N LEU A 44 48.21 -19.37 -10.31
CA LEU A 44 47.54 -18.23 -10.93
C LEU A 44 46.34 -18.65 -11.79
N ARG A 45 46.43 -19.78 -12.50
CA ARG A 45 45.30 -20.35 -13.26
C ARG A 45 44.15 -20.73 -12.35
N ASN A 46 44.42 -21.39 -11.23
CA ASN A 46 43.40 -21.77 -10.26
C ASN A 46 42.72 -20.53 -9.66
N GLN A 47 43.52 -19.55 -9.22
CA GLN A 47 42.99 -18.28 -8.71
C GLN A 47 42.13 -17.55 -9.75
N ASN A 48 42.54 -17.55 -11.02
CA ASN A 48 41.77 -16.92 -12.09
C ASN A 48 40.42 -17.64 -12.31
N GLN A 49 40.39 -18.97 -12.22
CA GLN A 49 39.16 -19.75 -12.31
C GLN A 49 38.21 -19.44 -11.14
N ASP A 50 38.73 -19.40 -9.91
CA ASP A 50 37.94 -19.08 -8.72
C ASP A 50 37.36 -17.66 -8.78
N LEU A 51 38.17 -16.70 -9.21
CA LEU A 51 37.71 -15.31 -9.41
C LEU A 51 36.61 -15.20 -10.46
N LYS A 52 36.72 -15.93 -11.57
CA LYS A 52 35.67 -15.97 -12.60
C LYS A 52 34.36 -16.55 -12.06
N LYS A 53 34.44 -17.65 -11.31
CA LYS A 53 33.28 -18.26 -10.67
C LYS A 53 32.61 -17.30 -9.69
N ASN A 54 33.39 -16.66 -8.82
CA ASN A 54 32.86 -15.67 -7.87
C ASN A 54 32.21 -14.48 -8.57
N LEU A 55 32.79 -14.03 -9.68
CA LEU A 55 32.25 -12.94 -10.48
C LEU A 55 30.90 -13.32 -11.10
N GLU A 56 30.77 -14.53 -11.65
CA GLU A 56 29.50 -15.04 -12.19
C GLU A 56 28.43 -15.18 -11.09
N GLU A 57 28.78 -15.71 -9.93
CA GLU A 57 27.86 -15.80 -8.78
C GLU A 57 27.40 -14.41 -8.31
N LEU A 58 28.31 -13.44 -8.23
CA LEU A 58 27.98 -12.06 -7.84
C LEU A 58 27.08 -11.37 -8.86
N LYS A 59 27.34 -11.57 -10.16
CA LYS A 59 26.46 -11.07 -11.24
C LYS A 59 25.06 -11.66 -11.12
N SER A 60 24.94 -12.98 -10.95
CA SER A 60 23.64 -13.63 -10.77
C SER A 60 22.89 -13.08 -9.56
N LYS A 61 23.57 -12.89 -8.43
CA LYS A 61 22.97 -12.26 -7.23
C LYS A 61 22.52 -10.83 -7.51
N LEU A 62 23.32 -10.03 -8.21
CA LEU A 62 22.95 -8.67 -8.58
C LEU A 62 21.68 -8.64 -9.44
N ASP A 63 21.61 -9.48 -10.48
CA ASP A 63 20.45 -9.57 -11.36
C ASP A 63 19.18 -9.94 -10.58
N THR A 64 19.27 -10.90 -9.64
CA THR A 64 18.13 -11.26 -8.78
C THR A 64 17.69 -10.12 -7.87
N LEU A 65 18.64 -9.35 -7.32
CA LEU A 65 18.34 -8.18 -6.49
C LEU A 65 17.69 -7.06 -7.29
N GLU A 66 18.18 -6.78 -8.50
CA GLU A 66 17.61 -5.76 -9.39
C GLU A 66 16.19 -6.13 -9.85
N SER A 67 15.98 -7.41 -10.20
CA SER A 67 14.65 -7.94 -10.50
C SER A 67 13.71 -7.79 -9.30
N GLY A 68 14.16 -8.20 -8.11
CA GLY A 68 13.40 -8.07 -6.87
C GLY A 68 13.04 -6.61 -6.54
N ARG A 69 14.00 -5.69 -6.71
CA ARG A 69 13.77 -4.25 -6.52
C ARG A 69 12.70 -3.71 -7.46
N THR A 70 12.73 -4.12 -8.74
CA THR A 70 11.72 -3.73 -9.73
C THR A 70 10.33 -4.24 -9.36
N HIS A 71 10.23 -5.49 -8.91
CA HIS A 71 8.96 -6.06 -8.45
C HIS A 71 8.40 -5.35 -7.22
N ILE A 72 9.25 -5.05 -6.24
CA ILE A 72 8.84 -4.30 -5.04
C ILE A 72 8.37 -2.90 -5.42
N ALA A 73 9.10 -2.19 -6.29
CA ALA A 73 8.70 -0.86 -6.75
C ALA A 73 7.32 -0.89 -7.44
N ASN A 74 7.10 -1.86 -8.34
CA ASN A 74 5.81 -2.03 -9.00
C ASN A 74 4.67 -2.38 -8.03
N ALA A 75 4.94 -3.19 -7.01
CA ALA A 75 3.96 -3.52 -5.98
C ALA A 75 3.59 -2.29 -5.15
N ILE A 76 4.57 -1.45 -4.78
CA ILE A 76 4.33 -0.21 -4.03
C ILE A 76 3.48 0.77 -4.86
N ILE A 77 3.82 0.97 -6.13
CA ILE A 77 3.06 1.87 -7.02
C ILE A 77 1.60 1.41 -7.13
N LYS A 78 1.37 0.11 -7.36
CA LYS A 78 0.01 -0.44 -7.43
C LYS A 78 -0.75 -0.31 -6.13
N ALA A 79 -0.09 -0.52 -4.99
CA ALA A 79 -0.71 -0.38 -3.68
C ALA A 79 -1.11 1.08 -3.42
N GLU A 80 -0.27 2.05 -3.81
CA GLU A 80 -0.58 3.48 -3.68
C GLU A 80 -1.76 3.90 -4.56
N GLU A 81 -1.77 3.48 -5.82
CA GLU A 81 -2.88 3.72 -6.75
C GLU A 81 -4.19 3.12 -6.23
N GLN A 82 -4.16 1.88 -5.74
CA GLN A 82 -5.34 1.23 -5.16
C GLN A 82 -5.82 1.94 -3.89
N ALA A 83 -4.91 2.34 -3.01
CA ALA A 83 -5.26 3.08 -1.79
C ALA A 83 -5.93 4.41 -2.13
N LYS A 84 -5.40 5.14 -3.12
CA LYS A 84 -5.99 6.38 -3.62
C LYS A 84 -7.40 6.17 -4.16
N ASN A 85 -7.59 5.15 -4.99
CA ASN A 85 -8.91 4.82 -5.55
C ASN A 85 -9.92 4.47 -4.44
N ILE A 86 -9.52 3.68 -3.43
CA ILE A 86 -10.39 3.33 -2.31
C ILE A 86 -10.82 4.59 -1.53
N ILE A 87 -9.88 5.51 -1.28
CA ILE A 87 -10.17 6.76 -0.58
C ILE A 87 -11.14 7.62 -1.39
N GLU A 88 -10.87 7.80 -2.69
CA GLU A 88 -11.75 8.57 -3.58
C GLU A 88 -13.16 7.98 -3.69
N ASP A 89 -13.27 6.66 -3.78
CA ASP A 89 -14.54 5.93 -3.81
C ASP A 89 -15.31 6.09 -2.50
N ALA A 90 -14.63 5.91 -1.36
CA ALA A 90 -15.24 6.07 -0.04
C ALA A 90 -15.72 7.51 0.21
N MET A 91 -14.93 8.52 -0.23
CA MET A 91 -15.32 9.92 -0.13
C MET A 91 -16.55 10.22 -0.99
N ARG A 92 -16.56 9.75 -2.24
CA ARG A 92 -17.69 9.93 -3.16
C ARG A 92 -18.96 9.28 -2.62
N GLU A 93 -18.88 8.02 -2.20
CA GLU A 93 -20.02 7.29 -1.63
C GLU A 93 -20.52 7.95 -0.34
N GLY A 94 -19.61 8.44 0.50
CA GLY A 94 -19.94 9.20 1.71
C GLY A 94 -20.70 10.49 1.41
N GLU A 95 -20.27 11.25 0.40
CA GLU A 95 -20.92 12.50 0.00
C GLU A 95 -22.30 12.24 -0.63
N GLU A 96 -22.45 11.18 -1.42
CA GLU A 96 -23.74 10.75 -1.96
C GLU A 96 -24.73 10.34 -0.86
N ARG A 97 -24.28 9.49 0.08
CA ARG A 97 -25.10 9.10 1.25
C ARG A 97 -25.51 10.31 2.09
N LYS A 98 -24.60 11.26 2.31
CA LYS A 98 -24.89 12.49 3.04
C LYS A 98 -25.95 13.33 2.34
N LYS A 99 -25.87 13.49 1.01
CA LYS A 99 -26.89 14.20 0.22
C LYS A 99 -28.25 13.51 0.32
N GLU A 100 -28.29 12.19 0.21
CA GLU A 100 -29.53 11.42 0.32
C GLU A 100 -30.16 11.54 1.71
N LEU A 101 -29.38 11.41 2.78
CA LEU A 101 -29.85 11.62 4.14
C LEU A 101 -30.38 13.04 4.34
N GLN A 102 -29.71 14.05 3.79
CA GLN A 102 -30.17 15.44 3.88
C GLN A 102 -31.52 15.64 3.17
N ARG A 103 -31.72 15.00 2.01
CA ARG A 103 -33.00 15.00 1.30
C ARG A 103 -34.11 14.38 2.14
N GLN A 104 -33.86 13.19 2.70
CA GLN A 104 -34.82 12.50 3.57
C GLN A 104 -35.16 13.32 4.83
N ILE A 105 -34.17 13.95 5.47
CA ILE A 105 -34.40 14.85 6.61
C ILE A 105 -35.33 16.00 6.22
N ASN A 106 -35.10 16.62 5.05
CA ASN A 106 -35.94 17.72 4.59
C ASN A 106 -37.37 17.27 4.27
N GLU A 107 -37.53 16.12 3.63
CA GLU A 107 -38.84 15.52 3.35
C GLU A 107 -39.60 15.20 4.65
N LEU A 108 -38.94 14.60 5.64
CA LEU A 108 -39.54 14.30 6.95
C LEU A 108 -39.90 15.59 7.72
N LYS A 109 -39.06 16.62 7.67
CA LYS A 109 -39.37 17.94 8.25
C LYS A 109 -40.62 18.55 7.63
N ASN A 110 -40.75 18.47 6.31
CA ASN A 110 -41.93 18.98 5.60
C ASN A 110 -43.20 18.20 5.99
N LYS A 111 -43.14 16.86 6.00
CA LYS A 111 -44.25 16.01 6.47
C LYS A 111 -44.65 16.33 7.91
N LEU A 112 -43.68 16.51 8.80
CA LEU A 112 -43.93 16.88 10.20
C LEU A 112 -44.61 18.25 10.31
N LYS A 113 -44.22 19.22 9.48
CA LYS A 113 -44.89 20.53 9.44
C LYS A 113 -46.33 20.41 8.96
N MET A 114 -46.59 19.63 7.91
CA MET A 114 -47.95 19.38 7.41
C MET A 114 -48.84 18.73 8.48
N LEU A 115 -48.38 17.63 9.09
CA LEU A 115 -49.12 16.95 10.16
C LEU A 115 -49.41 17.86 11.36
N LYS A 116 -48.49 18.76 11.73
CA LYS A 116 -48.72 19.74 12.79
C LYS A 116 -49.83 20.74 12.44
N ASN A 117 -49.89 21.18 11.18
CA ASN A 117 -50.94 22.07 10.71
C ASN A 117 -52.28 21.36 10.67
N GLU A 118 -52.33 20.14 10.12
CA GLU A 118 -53.55 19.31 10.10
C GLU A 118 -54.08 19.04 11.52
N LEU A 119 -53.19 18.75 12.48
CA LEU A 119 -53.57 18.57 13.88
C LEU A 119 -54.14 19.85 14.50
N TYR A 120 -53.59 21.01 14.15
CA TYR A 120 -54.09 22.29 14.61
C TYR A 120 -55.48 22.58 14.04
N GLU A 121 -55.67 22.37 12.72
CA GLU A 121 -56.95 22.53 12.04
C GLU A 121 -58.01 21.61 12.64
N LEU A 122 -57.69 20.33 12.83
CA LEU A 122 -58.59 19.36 13.45
C LEU A 122 -58.98 19.77 14.88
N ARG A 123 -58.03 20.33 15.66
CA ARG A 123 -58.32 20.84 17.00
C ARG A 123 -59.27 22.03 16.97
N VAL A 124 -59.08 22.96 16.04
CA VAL A 124 -59.97 24.12 15.87
C VAL A 124 -61.37 23.67 15.44
N GLU A 125 -61.46 22.73 14.49
CA GLU A 125 -62.73 22.16 14.03
C GLU A 125 -63.47 21.44 15.16
N ALA A 126 -62.76 20.64 15.98
CA ALA A 126 -63.33 19.98 17.14
C ALA A 126 -63.89 20.99 18.15
N ILE A 127 -63.14 22.06 18.47
CA ILE A 127 -63.61 23.12 19.38
C ILE A 127 -64.85 23.83 18.81
N ASN A 128 -64.85 24.15 17.52
CA ASN A 128 -65.99 24.81 16.88
C ASN A 128 -67.23 23.90 16.86
N THR A 129 -67.04 22.60 16.65
CA THR A 129 -68.13 21.61 16.68
C THR A 129 -68.71 21.48 18.08
N ILE A 130 -67.86 21.42 19.13
CA ILE A 130 -68.31 21.41 20.52
C ILE A 130 -69.11 22.68 20.83
N ARG A 131 -68.59 23.86 20.49
CA ARG A 131 -69.31 25.14 20.70
C ARG A 131 -70.66 25.18 20.01
N ARG A 132 -70.74 24.66 18.78
CA ARG A 132 -72.01 24.57 18.04
C ARG A 132 -73.02 23.67 18.76
N TYR A 133 -72.58 22.51 19.23
CA TYR A 133 -73.45 21.62 20.01
C TYR A 133 -73.85 22.25 21.35
N GLU A 134 -72.94 22.96 22.04
CA GLU A 134 -73.25 23.71 23.25
C GLU A 134 -74.32 24.78 22.99
N SER A 135 -74.20 25.56 21.92
CA SER A 135 -75.23 26.56 21.56
C SER A 135 -76.58 25.92 21.23
N GLN A 136 -76.59 24.82 20.48
CA GLN A 136 -77.82 24.08 20.15
C GLN A 136 -78.49 23.49 21.40
N LEU A 137 -77.70 23.00 22.37
CA LEU A 137 -78.21 22.52 23.65
C LEU A 137 -78.82 23.65 24.48
N VAL A 138 -78.18 24.82 24.50
CA VAL A 138 -78.74 26.01 25.18
C VAL A 138 -80.06 26.42 24.54
N GLU A 139 -80.14 26.47 23.21
CA GLU A 139 -81.36 26.81 22.47
C GLU A 139 -82.52 25.83 22.78
N LEU A 140 -82.24 24.52 22.75
CA LEU A 140 -83.23 23.48 23.11
C LEU A 140 -83.73 23.60 24.55
N VAL A 141 -82.83 23.91 25.50
CA VAL A 141 -83.20 24.10 26.91
C VAL A 141 -84.03 25.38 27.07
N GLU A 142 -83.70 26.46 26.35
CA GLU A 142 -84.50 27.68 26.35
C GLU A 142 -85.91 27.45 25.76
N GLU A 143 -86.03 26.70 24.67
CA GLU A 143 -87.33 26.30 24.08
C GLU A 143 -88.17 25.46 25.06
N GLU A 144 -87.56 24.46 25.71
CA GLU A 144 -88.25 23.60 26.69
C GLU A 144 -88.75 24.39 27.92
N ASN A 145 -87.98 25.41 28.36
CA ASN A 145 -88.41 26.30 29.44
C ASN A 145 -89.57 27.21 29.02
N VAL A 146 -89.55 27.75 27.79
CA VAL A 146 -90.63 28.61 27.28
C VAL A 146 -91.93 27.82 27.09
N ASP A 147 -91.86 26.58 26.61
CA ASP A 147 -93.03 25.70 26.49
C ASP A 147 -93.63 25.35 27.87
N SER A 148 -92.79 25.13 28.87
CA SER A 148 -93.25 24.88 30.25
C SER A 148 -93.91 26.10 30.90
N GLU A 149 -93.45 27.32 30.60
CA GLU A 149 -94.05 28.57 31.08
C GLU A 149 -95.36 28.92 30.37
N GLN A 150 -95.48 28.60 29.07
CA GLN A 150 -96.71 28.78 28.30
C GLN A 150 -97.80 27.78 28.72
N GLU A 151 -97.47 26.51 28.96
CA GLU A 151 -98.43 25.55 29.52
C GLU A 151 -98.90 25.94 30.93
N ALA A 152 -98.01 26.48 31.77
CA ALA A 152 -98.37 26.98 33.09
C ALA A 152 -99.27 28.24 33.05
N ALA A 153 -99.15 29.08 32.02
CA ALA A 153 -99.96 30.30 31.84
C ALA A 153 -101.36 30.02 31.24
N VAL A 154 -101.53 28.95 30.46
CA VAL A 154 -102.83 28.56 29.87
C VAL A 154 -103.71 27.79 30.88
N THR A 155 -103.14 27.29 31.98
CA THR A 155 -103.85 26.49 33.00
C THR A 155 -104.31 27.31 34.23
N LYS A 156 -104.30 28.65 34.16
CA LYS A 156 -104.73 29.56 35.24
C LYS A 156 -105.86 30.47 34.78
#